data_AF-A0AAD2CXQ5-F1
#
_entry.id   AF-A0AAD2CXQ5-F1
#
_cell.length_a   1.000
_cell.length_b   1.000
_cell.length_c   1.000
_cell.angle_alpha   90.00
_cell.angle_beta   90.00
_cell.angle_gamma   90.00
#
_symmetry.space_group_name_H-M   'P 1'
#
loop_
_entity.id
_entity.type
_entity.pdbx_description
1 polymer ?
#
loop_
_entity_poly.entity_id
_entity_poly.type
_entity_poly.pdbx_seq_one_letter_code
_entity_poly.pdbx_strand_id
1 'polypeptide(L)'
;MSNAARRMEQESKIANVHEACQKILRKEEDTFKNQRFQFSHYLVRLGYSTEFVENYVERGLMPRIIKEAYVNFLALLNKICHKDMGSDEAWEDSEAYVILQVHLENLLDIRTNSNSKKMLLLQNYIYLRDARKKDFGSNTITEKNIGRVNKMNQKLQRELESLRAAKGRGGREPTKDKDKDKEGDSTLKKCSQCKSRTLHTALKLEHNKTVCPLAGHAGSWAKVAAERVATAVLANKERPVGDIIKEVADNWPKKS
;
A
#
# COMPACT_ATOMS: atom_id res chain seq x y z
N MET A 1 -22.87 8.24 -5.25
CA MET A 1 -23.35 7.12 -4.40
C MET A 1 -24.00 7.71 -3.18
N SER A 2 -25.21 7.25 -2.83
CA SER A 2 -25.88 7.61 -1.57
C SER A 2 -25.07 7.09 -0.37
N ASN A 3 -25.09 7.80 0.76
CA ASN A 3 -24.45 7.35 2.00
C ASN A 3 -24.94 5.97 2.45
N ALA A 4 -26.20 5.62 2.14
CA ALA A 4 -26.76 4.30 2.40
C ALA A 4 -26.10 3.19 1.58
N ALA A 5 -25.74 3.46 0.32
CA ALA A 5 -25.08 2.48 -0.54
C ALA A 5 -23.65 2.17 -0.07
N ARG A 6 -22.93 3.18 0.44
CA ARG A 6 -21.58 2.99 1.02
C ARG A 6 -21.63 2.20 2.34
N ARG A 7 -22.65 2.41 3.17
CA ARG A 7 -22.84 1.62 4.41
C ARG A 7 -23.15 0.15 4.12
N MET A 8 -24.05 -0.14 3.17
CA MET A 8 -24.34 -1.53 2.79
C MET A 8 -23.13 -2.27 2.20
N GLU A 9 -22.33 -1.60 1.37
CA GLU A 9 -21.10 -2.18 0.82
C GLU A 9 -20.07 -2.50 1.91
N GLN A 10 -19.94 -1.58 2.87
CA GLN A 10 -19.07 -1.71 4.03
C GLN A 10 -19.49 -2.88 4.93
N GLU A 11 -20.75 -2.95 5.31
CA GLU A 11 -21.32 -4.05 6.11
C GLU A 11 -21.11 -5.41 5.42
N SER A 12 -21.25 -5.46 4.09
CA SER A 12 -20.99 -6.66 3.31
C SER A 12 -19.51 -7.10 3.38
N LYS A 13 -18.55 -6.16 3.28
CA LYS A 13 -17.11 -6.48 3.42
C LYS A 13 -16.79 -7.04 4.79
N ILE A 14 -17.26 -6.41 5.86
CA ILE A 14 -17.05 -6.87 7.25
C ILE A 14 -17.65 -8.26 7.42
N ALA A 15 -18.89 -8.47 6.97
CA ALA A 15 -19.56 -9.76 7.04
C ALA A 15 -18.76 -10.86 6.32
N ASN A 16 -18.22 -10.57 5.14
CA ASN A 16 -17.39 -11.51 4.38
C ASN A 16 -16.09 -11.87 5.12
N VAL A 17 -15.40 -10.88 5.71
CA VAL A 17 -14.17 -11.13 6.49
C VAL A 17 -14.50 -11.96 7.72
N HIS A 18 -15.55 -11.61 8.45
CA HIS A 18 -16.00 -12.36 9.62
C HIS A 18 -16.40 -13.81 9.26
N GLU A 19 -17.15 -14.00 8.17
CA GLU A 19 -17.49 -15.34 7.70
C GLU A 19 -16.24 -16.16 7.34
N ALA A 20 -15.28 -15.55 6.65
CA ALA A 20 -14.01 -16.19 6.31
C ALA A 20 -13.21 -16.57 7.57
N CYS A 21 -13.11 -15.67 8.55
CA CYS A 21 -12.53 -15.94 9.86
C CYS A 21 -13.16 -17.18 10.50
N GLN A 22 -14.50 -17.16 10.64
CA GLN A 22 -15.25 -18.21 11.33
C GLN A 22 -15.10 -19.57 10.64
N LYS A 23 -15.09 -19.59 9.29
CA LYS A 23 -14.85 -20.81 8.52
C LYS A 23 -13.48 -21.42 8.81
N ILE A 24 -12.44 -20.60 8.99
CA ILE A 24 -11.09 -21.07 9.29
C ILE A 24 -11.01 -21.57 10.74
N LEU A 25 -11.57 -20.82 11.69
CA LEU A 25 -11.59 -21.18 13.11
C LEU A 25 -12.29 -22.51 13.36
N ARG A 26 -13.42 -22.77 12.70
CA ARG A 26 -14.15 -24.04 12.82
C ARG A 26 -13.38 -25.26 12.31
N LYS A 27 -12.36 -25.07 11.47
CA LYS A 27 -11.54 -26.15 10.90
C LYS A 27 -10.27 -26.43 11.69
N GLU A 28 -10.11 -25.83 12.88
CA GLU A 28 -8.91 -26.00 13.69
C GLU A 28 -8.62 -27.47 14.01
N GLU A 29 -9.61 -28.18 14.56
CA GLU A 29 -9.44 -29.57 14.98
C GLU A 29 -9.13 -30.49 13.79
N ASP A 30 -9.86 -30.34 12.68
CA ASP A 30 -9.61 -31.09 11.44
C ASP A 30 -8.21 -30.82 10.88
N THR A 31 -7.75 -29.57 10.98
CA THR A 31 -6.41 -29.18 10.54
C THR A 31 -5.35 -29.89 11.38
N PHE A 32 -5.50 -29.94 12.70
CA PHE A 32 -4.55 -30.65 13.57
C PHE A 32 -4.57 -32.16 13.37
N LYS A 33 -5.76 -32.76 13.17
CA LYS A 33 -5.88 -34.18 12.81
C LYS A 33 -5.16 -34.47 11.50
N ASN A 34 -5.36 -33.63 10.48
CA ASN A 34 -4.66 -33.78 9.20
C ASN A 34 -3.14 -33.61 9.34
N GLN A 35 -2.67 -32.59 10.07
CA GLN A 35 -1.23 -32.41 10.32
C GLN A 35 -0.60 -33.64 10.97
N ARG A 36 -1.24 -34.17 12.03
CA ARG A 36 -0.84 -35.41 12.71
C ARG A 36 -0.80 -36.58 11.73
N PHE A 37 -1.87 -36.80 10.97
CA PHE A 37 -1.95 -37.85 9.97
C PHE A 37 -0.82 -37.76 8.93
N GLN A 38 -0.53 -36.57 8.40
CA GLN A 38 0.52 -36.38 7.40
C GLN A 38 1.91 -36.74 7.95
N PHE A 39 2.24 -36.34 9.18
CA PHE A 39 3.49 -36.75 9.81
C PHE A 39 3.56 -38.26 10.03
N SER A 40 2.49 -38.85 10.58
CA SER A 40 2.42 -40.29 10.81
C SER A 40 2.62 -41.07 9.52
N HIS A 41 1.84 -40.74 8.49
CA HIS A 41 1.90 -41.39 7.19
C HIS A 41 3.28 -41.23 6.53
N TYR A 42 3.89 -40.05 6.61
CA TYR A 42 5.21 -39.80 6.05
C TYR A 42 6.30 -40.65 6.72
N LEU A 43 6.31 -40.71 8.05
CA LEU A 43 7.32 -41.46 8.81
C LEU A 43 7.13 -42.97 8.70
N VAL A 44 5.89 -43.47 8.73
CA VAL A 44 5.62 -44.90 8.49
C VAL A 44 6.16 -45.32 7.12
N ARG A 45 5.97 -44.50 6.08
CA ARG A 45 6.49 -44.77 4.73
C ARG A 45 8.03 -44.78 4.67
N LEU A 46 8.70 -44.10 5.59
CA LEU A 46 10.16 -44.14 5.73
C LEU A 46 10.66 -45.34 6.55
N GLY A 47 9.75 -46.21 7.04
CA GLY A 47 10.10 -47.42 7.79
C GLY A 47 10.31 -47.20 9.29
N TYR A 48 9.92 -46.04 9.84
CA TYR A 48 9.97 -45.82 11.29
C TYR A 48 8.93 -46.68 12.02
N SER A 49 9.27 -47.16 13.21
CA SER A 49 8.33 -47.94 14.04
C SER A 49 7.14 -47.08 14.49
N THR A 50 5.99 -47.72 14.67
CA THR A 50 4.77 -47.04 15.13
C THR A 50 4.99 -46.29 16.44
N GLU A 51 5.71 -46.89 17.39
CA GLU A 51 6.05 -46.25 18.68
C GLU A 51 6.87 -44.97 18.49
N PHE A 52 7.90 -45.01 17.62
CA PHE A 52 8.70 -43.83 17.31
C PHE A 52 7.84 -42.75 16.64
N VAL A 53 6.99 -43.14 15.70
CA VAL A 53 6.10 -42.23 14.97
C VAL A 53 5.15 -41.51 15.93
N GLU A 54 4.52 -42.24 16.83
CA GLU A 54 3.61 -41.68 17.83
C GLU A 54 4.33 -40.70 18.76
N ASN A 55 5.50 -41.08 19.26
CA ASN A 55 6.32 -40.23 20.11
C ASN A 55 6.76 -38.95 19.37
N TYR A 56 7.24 -39.08 18.13
CA TYR A 56 7.70 -37.95 17.33
C TYR A 56 6.55 -37.00 16.98
N VAL A 57 5.39 -37.52 16.61
CA VAL A 57 4.22 -36.68 16.29
C VAL A 57 3.75 -35.88 17.50
N GLU A 58 3.85 -36.45 18.70
CA GLU A 58 3.45 -35.80 19.94
C GLU A 58 4.50 -34.80 20.46
N ARG A 59 5.79 -35.16 20.41
CA ARG A 59 6.87 -34.45 21.12
C ARG A 59 7.92 -33.82 20.19
N GLY A 60 7.91 -34.21 18.91
CA GLY A 60 8.86 -33.74 17.92
C GLY A 60 8.79 -32.24 17.72
N LEU A 61 9.97 -31.65 17.52
CA LEU A 61 10.09 -30.20 17.35
C LEU A 61 9.32 -29.70 16.12
N MET A 62 9.37 -30.42 15.01
CA MET A 62 8.74 -29.99 13.76
C MET A 62 7.20 -30.01 13.84
N PRO A 63 6.52 -31.09 14.28
CA PRO A 63 5.09 -31.06 14.55
C PRO A 63 4.68 -29.93 15.49
N ARG A 64 5.48 -29.67 16.54
CA ARG A 64 5.22 -28.59 17.48
C ARG A 64 5.32 -27.21 16.84
N ILE A 65 6.36 -26.95 16.05
CA ILE A 65 6.52 -25.66 15.33
C ILE A 65 5.35 -25.43 14.36
N ILE A 66 4.94 -26.44 13.59
CA ILE A 66 3.79 -26.32 12.67
C ILE A 66 2.51 -26.02 13.44
N LYS A 67 2.24 -26.78 14.50
CA LYS A 67 1.05 -26.60 15.35
C LYS A 67 1.04 -25.19 15.94
N GLU A 68 2.11 -24.77 16.58
CA GLU A 68 2.21 -23.47 17.23
C GLU A 68 2.15 -22.31 16.23
N ALA A 69 2.75 -22.46 15.04
CA ALA A 69 2.60 -21.46 13.97
C ALA A 69 1.13 -21.28 13.58
N TYR A 70 0.39 -22.39 13.44
CA TYR A 70 -1.04 -22.34 13.13
C TYR A 70 -1.86 -21.74 14.28
N VAL A 71 -1.59 -22.11 15.52
CA VAL A 71 -2.25 -21.52 16.71
C VAL A 71 -2.03 -20.00 16.76
N ASN A 72 -0.80 -19.54 16.52
CA ASN A 72 -0.51 -18.10 16.51
C ASN A 72 -1.21 -17.39 15.33
N PHE A 73 -1.34 -18.04 14.18
CA PHE A 73 -2.13 -17.53 13.07
C PHE A 73 -3.62 -17.41 13.40
N LEU A 74 -4.22 -18.43 14.03
CA LEU A 74 -5.61 -18.37 14.49
C LEU A 74 -5.82 -17.27 15.54
N ALA A 75 -4.84 -17.05 16.42
CA ALA A 75 -4.89 -15.97 17.39
C ALA A 75 -4.89 -14.58 16.71
N LEU A 76 -4.10 -14.38 15.65
CA LEU A 76 -4.13 -13.16 14.83
C LEU A 76 -5.50 -12.98 14.16
N LEU A 77 -6.04 -14.03 13.54
CA LEU A 77 -7.37 -13.96 12.94
C LEU A 77 -8.41 -13.57 13.98
N ASN A 78 -8.49 -14.27 15.11
CA ASN A 78 -9.38 -13.94 16.21
C ASN A 78 -9.26 -12.47 16.61
N LYS A 79 -8.03 -11.94 16.74
CA LYS A 79 -7.81 -10.52 17.07
C LYS A 79 -8.49 -9.58 16.07
N ILE A 80 -8.31 -9.83 14.77
CA ILE A 80 -8.89 -9.03 13.68
C ILE A 80 -10.42 -9.09 13.74
N CYS A 81 -11.00 -10.29 13.86
CA CYS A 81 -12.46 -10.43 13.83
C CYS A 81 -13.15 -9.83 15.08
N HIS A 82 -12.46 -9.70 16.22
CA HIS A 82 -13.03 -9.07 17.42
C HIS A 82 -12.86 -7.54 17.46
N LYS A 83 -11.89 -6.98 16.73
CA LYS A 83 -11.59 -5.53 16.73
C LYS A 83 -12.55 -4.69 15.89
N ASP A 84 -13.17 -5.28 14.87
CA ASP A 84 -14.03 -4.57 13.93
C ASP A 84 -15.52 -4.52 14.35
N MET A 85 -15.90 -5.28 15.39
CA MET A 85 -17.30 -5.53 15.77
C MET A 85 -18.01 -4.34 16.45
N GLY A 86 -17.43 -3.15 16.45
CA GLY A 86 -17.99 -2.00 17.18
C GLY A 86 -17.65 -0.61 16.64
N SER A 87 -16.98 -0.48 15.49
CA SER A 87 -16.65 0.82 14.92
C SER A 87 -17.61 1.23 13.80
N ASP A 88 -18.16 2.45 13.88
CA ASP A 88 -18.86 3.12 12.78
C ASP A 88 -17.91 3.59 11.65
N GLU A 89 -16.62 3.27 11.76
CA GLU A 89 -15.57 3.63 10.81
C GLU A 89 -15.64 2.78 9.53
N ALA A 90 -15.16 3.34 8.43
CA ALA A 90 -14.97 2.56 7.20
C ALA A 90 -13.92 1.46 7.43
N TRP A 91 -14.03 0.35 6.72
CA TRP A 91 -13.22 -0.86 6.98
C TRP A 91 -11.77 -0.53 6.73
N GLU A 92 -11.51 0.21 5.65
CA GLU A 92 -10.17 0.67 5.29
C GLU A 92 -9.54 1.63 6.31
N ASP A 93 -10.35 2.24 7.19
CA ASP A 93 -9.89 3.11 8.27
C ASP A 93 -9.88 2.38 9.63
N SER A 94 -10.41 1.15 9.71
CA SER A 94 -10.56 0.44 10.99
C SER A 94 -9.23 -0.12 11.52
N GLU A 95 -9.13 -0.22 12.84
CA GLU A 95 -7.96 -0.81 13.50
C GLU A 95 -7.72 -2.26 13.02
N ALA A 96 -8.80 -3.00 12.77
CA ALA A 96 -8.74 -4.38 12.28
C ALA A 96 -8.07 -4.48 10.90
N TYR A 97 -8.39 -3.56 9.99
CA TYR A 97 -7.74 -3.48 8.69
C TYR A 97 -6.26 -3.11 8.81
N VAL A 98 -5.91 -2.16 9.67
CA VAL A 98 -4.51 -1.77 9.87
C VAL A 98 -3.70 -2.93 10.43
N ILE A 99 -4.21 -3.64 11.45
CA ILE A 99 -3.57 -4.84 12.00
C ILE A 99 -3.37 -5.88 10.89
N LEU A 100 -4.40 -6.13 10.08
CA LEU A 100 -4.33 -7.07 8.97
C LEU A 100 -3.24 -6.68 7.95
N GLN A 101 -3.20 -5.42 7.51
CA GLN A 101 -2.22 -4.95 6.52
C GLN A 101 -0.78 -5.07 7.04
N VAL A 102 -0.53 -4.64 8.28
CA VAL A 102 0.80 -4.73 8.89
C VAL A 102 1.27 -6.18 8.97
N HIS A 103 0.40 -7.08 9.42
CA HIS A 103 0.81 -8.48 9.53
C HIS A 103 0.92 -9.15 8.16
N LEU A 104 0.10 -8.77 7.18
CA LEU A 104 0.18 -9.25 5.81
C LEU A 104 1.50 -8.84 5.14
N GLU A 105 1.90 -7.57 5.24
CA GLU A 105 3.15 -7.07 4.67
C GLU A 105 4.36 -7.84 5.23
N ASN A 106 4.45 -7.97 6.56
CA ASN A 106 5.55 -8.71 7.20
C ASN A 106 5.57 -10.20 6.82
N LEU A 107 4.41 -10.86 6.74
CA LEU A 107 4.31 -12.26 6.31
C LEU A 107 4.69 -12.42 4.83
N LEU A 108 4.35 -11.45 3.99
CA LEU A 108 4.75 -11.40 2.59
C LEU A 108 6.26 -11.22 2.46
N ASP A 109 6.86 -10.32 3.26
CA ASP A 109 8.32 -10.12 3.31
C ASP A 109 9.06 -11.39 3.75
N ILE A 110 8.53 -12.09 4.74
CA ILE A 110 9.06 -13.40 5.15
C ILE A 110 8.98 -14.38 3.97
N ARG A 111 7.87 -14.38 3.22
CA ARG A 111 7.68 -15.26 2.06
C ARG A 111 8.65 -14.95 0.92
N THR A 112 8.85 -13.68 0.59
CA THR A 112 9.72 -13.25 -0.51
C THR A 112 11.20 -13.47 -0.20
N ASN A 113 11.61 -13.28 1.05
CA ASN A 113 13.00 -13.39 1.47
C ASN A 113 13.41 -14.81 1.94
N SER A 114 12.46 -15.74 2.05
CA SER A 114 12.75 -17.12 2.43
C SER A 114 13.30 -17.93 1.25
N ASN A 115 14.56 -18.34 1.35
CA ASN A 115 15.25 -19.16 0.34
C ASN A 115 14.83 -20.65 0.32
N SER A 116 14.07 -21.10 1.32
CA SER A 116 13.65 -22.49 1.46
C SER A 116 12.34 -22.61 2.23
N LYS A 117 11.62 -23.72 2.02
CA LYS A 117 10.39 -24.03 2.76
C LYS A 117 10.63 -24.16 4.27
N LYS A 118 11.80 -24.67 4.68
CA LYS A 118 12.20 -24.80 6.09
C LYS A 118 12.39 -23.44 6.74
N MET A 119 13.10 -22.55 6.06
CA MET A 119 13.29 -21.16 6.50
C MET A 119 11.96 -20.42 6.57
N LEU A 120 11.11 -20.57 5.55
CA LEU A 120 9.77 -19.99 5.53
C LEU A 120 8.94 -20.38 6.75
N LEU A 121 8.88 -21.68 7.07
CA LEU A 121 8.12 -22.16 8.22
C LEU A 121 8.66 -21.57 9.53
N LEU A 122 9.99 -21.62 9.72
CA LEU A 122 10.62 -21.15 10.94
C LEU A 122 10.43 -19.63 11.14
N GLN A 123 10.62 -18.84 10.08
CA GLN A 123 10.43 -17.39 10.13
C GLN A 123 8.98 -17.01 10.40
N ASN A 124 8.01 -17.68 9.77
CA ASN A 124 6.59 -17.48 10.07
C ASN A 124 6.28 -17.79 11.54
N TYR A 125 6.79 -18.91 12.06
CA TYR A 125 6.61 -19.28 13.46
C TYR A 125 7.18 -18.21 14.42
N ILE A 126 8.45 -17.81 14.21
CA ILE A 126 9.14 -16.81 15.05
C ILE A 126 8.34 -15.51 15.06
N TYR A 127 8.01 -15.02 13.87
CA TYR A 127 7.28 -13.77 13.71
C TYR A 127 5.91 -13.81 14.41
N LEU A 128 5.09 -14.82 14.11
CA LEU A 128 3.73 -14.91 14.68
C LEU A 128 3.76 -15.11 16.20
N ARG A 129 4.73 -15.89 16.72
CA ARG A 129 4.95 -16.05 18.16
C ARG A 129 5.28 -14.72 18.83
N ASP A 130 6.21 -13.96 18.24
CA ASP A 130 6.67 -12.71 18.83
C ASP A 130 5.65 -11.57 18.65
N ALA A 131 4.87 -11.59 17.57
CA ALA A 131 3.70 -10.74 17.39
C ALA A 131 2.62 -11.04 18.42
N ARG A 132 2.33 -12.32 18.69
CA ARG A 132 1.37 -12.74 19.71
C ARG A 132 1.78 -12.31 21.12
N LYS A 133 3.07 -12.37 21.46
CA LYS A 133 3.59 -11.86 22.75
C LYS A 133 3.30 -10.36 22.94
N LYS A 134 3.15 -9.62 21.85
CA LYS A 134 2.77 -8.21 21.83
C LYS A 134 1.27 -8.02 21.59
N ASP A 135 0.46 -9.07 21.75
CA ASP A 135 -0.99 -9.07 21.52
C ASP A 135 -1.39 -8.61 20.10
N PHE A 136 -0.47 -8.81 19.12
CA PHE A 136 -0.58 -8.29 17.75
C PHE A 136 -0.74 -6.75 17.69
N GLY A 137 -0.53 -6.08 18.82
CA GLY A 137 -0.48 -4.64 18.94
C GLY A 137 0.97 -4.19 18.94
N SER A 138 1.26 -3.13 18.21
CA SER A 138 2.47 -2.37 18.44
C SER A 138 2.05 -0.95 18.66
N ASN A 139 1.96 -0.53 19.93
CA ASN A 139 1.56 0.83 20.31
C ASN A 139 2.30 1.93 19.50
N THR A 140 3.51 1.66 19.01
CA THR A 140 4.31 2.60 18.19
C THR A 140 4.22 2.41 16.67
N ILE A 141 3.64 1.31 16.19
CA ILE A 141 3.48 0.99 14.75
C ILE A 141 2.01 1.13 14.34
N THR A 142 1.06 0.76 15.20
CA THR A 142 -0.37 0.99 14.95
C THR A 142 -0.62 2.49 14.81
N GLU A 143 -0.07 3.36 15.65
CA GLU A 143 -0.20 4.82 15.50
C GLU A 143 0.52 5.38 14.27
N LYS A 144 1.75 4.92 13.97
CA LYS A 144 2.50 5.37 12.79
C LYS A 144 1.85 4.91 11.49
N ASN A 145 1.28 3.71 11.46
CA ASN A 145 0.65 3.14 10.27
C ASN A 145 -0.79 3.60 10.10
N ILE A 146 -1.58 3.77 11.18
CA ILE A 146 -2.84 4.54 11.15
C ILE A 146 -2.55 5.94 10.61
N GLY A 147 -1.51 6.62 11.12
CA GLY A 147 -1.10 7.93 10.63
C GLY A 147 -0.69 7.92 9.15
N ARG A 148 -0.10 6.83 8.64
CA ARG A 148 0.33 6.70 7.24
C ARG A 148 -0.84 6.38 6.31
N VAL A 149 -1.73 5.48 6.72
CA VAL A 149 -2.97 5.11 6.01
C VAL A 149 -3.91 6.30 5.96
N ASN A 150 -4.13 6.98 7.09
CA ASN A 150 -4.95 8.20 7.16
C ASN A 150 -4.38 9.32 6.29
N LYS A 151 -3.04 9.49 6.23
CA LYS A 151 -2.41 10.45 5.31
C LYS A 151 -2.63 10.08 3.84
N MET A 152 -2.60 8.79 3.50
CA MET A 152 -2.89 8.31 2.15
C MET A 152 -4.36 8.54 1.78
N ASN A 153 -5.28 8.17 2.66
CA ASN A 153 -6.73 8.34 2.46
C ASN A 153 -7.11 9.81 2.36
N GLN A 154 -6.53 10.68 3.19
CA GLN A 154 -6.70 12.13 3.07
C GLN A 154 -6.16 12.69 1.75
N LYS A 155 -5.00 12.20 1.27
CA LYS A 155 -4.45 12.64 -0.01
C LYS A 155 -5.36 12.24 -1.17
N LEU A 156 -5.88 11.02 -1.15
CA LEU A 156 -6.80 10.49 -2.15
C LEU A 156 -8.15 11.24 -2.14
N GLN A 157 -8.69 11.57 -0.97
CA GLN A 157 -9.90 12.38 -0.82
C GLN A 157 -9.71 13.80 -1.37
N ARG A 158 -8.59 14.46 -1.08
CA ARG A 158 -8.27 15.78 -1.63
C ARG A 158 -8.12 15.77 -3.15
N GLU A 159 -7.51 14.72 -3.70
CA GLU A 159 -7.42 14.55 -5.16
C GLU A 159 -8.82 14.37 -5.78
N LEU A 160 -9.68 13.54 -5.18
CA LEU A 160 -11.07 13.35 -5.62
C LEU A 160 -11.92 14.63 -5.53
N GLU A 161 -11.78 15.40 -4.45
CA GLU A 161 -12.47 16.68 -4.28
C GLU A 161 -11.98 17.73 -5.28
N SER A 162 -10.67 17.79 -5.55
CA SER A 162 -10.12 18.67 -6.57
C SER A 162 -10.65 18.37 -7.97
N LEU A 163 -10.85 17.08 -8.29
CA LEU A 163 -11.43 16.63 -9.55
C LEU A 163 -12.93 16.92 -9.64
N ARG A 164 -13.67 16.85 -8.53
CA ARG A 164 -15.09 17.22 -8.46
C ARG A 164 -15.30 18.73 -8.55
N ALA A 165 -14.47 19.52 -7.87
CA ALA A 165 -14.49 20.98 -7.95
C ALA A 165 -14.15 21.48 -9.35
N ALA A 166 -13.26 20.78 -10.08
CA ALA A 166 -12.94 21.08 -11.48
C ALA A 166 -14.10 20.77 -12.45
N LYS A 167 -15.04 19.87 -12.11
CA LYS A 167 -16.23 19.55 -12.92
C LYS A 167 -17.46 20.42 -12.57
N GLY A 168 -17.48 21.11 -11.42
CA GLY A 168 -18.64 21.84 -10.92
C GLY A 168 -18.74 23.33 -11.28
N ARG A 169 -17.77 23.90 -12.00
CA ARG A 169 -17.78 25.33 -12.38
C ARG A 169 -17.80 25.50 -13.90
N GLY A 170 -18.93 25.20 -14.51
CA GLY A 170 -19.22 25.55 -15.90
C GLY A 170 -20.59 26.21 -15.97
N GLY A 171 -20.63 27.54 -15.86
CA GLY A 171 -21.88 28.28 -16.03
C GLY A 171 -21.86 29.72 -15.53
N ARG A 172 -20.97 30.57 -16.06
CA ARG A 172 -21.30 31.99 -16.29
C ARG A 172 -20.32 32.65 -17.25
N GLU A 173 -20.87 33.21 -18.32
CA GLU A 173 -20.17 34.07 -19.29
C GLU A 173 -19.59 35.35 -18.64
N PRO A 174 -18.56 35.96 -19.27
CA PRO A 174 -17.81 37.06 -18.68
C PRO A 174 -18.43 38.41 -19.05
N THR A 175 -18.76 39.22 -18.04
CA THR A 175 -18.92 40.67 -18.21
C THR A 175 -17.72 41.40 -17.61
N LYS A 176 -17.22 42.33 -18.42
CA LYS A 176 -16.15 43.30 -18.18
C LYS A 176 -16.53 44.22 -17.01
N ASP A 177 -15.55 44.60 -16.18
CA ASP A 177 -15.15 46.01 -16.00
C ASP A 177 -14.11 46.22 -14.87
N LYS A 178 -13.01 46.85 -15.29
CA LYS A 178 -12.22 47.97 -14.72
C LYS A 178 -11.84 48.06 -13.23
N ASP A 179 -10.52 48.16 -13.05
CA ASP A 179 -9.71 49.05 -12.19
C ASP A 179 -9.99 49.16 -10.68
N LYS A 180 -9.04 48.68 -9.87
CA LYS A 180 -8.13 49.53 -9.05
C LYS A 180 -7.23 48.72 -8.13
N ASP A 181 -6.01 49.23 -7.97
CA ASP A 181 -4.85 48.69 -7.28
C ASP A 181 -5.09 48.33 -5.81
N LYS A 182 -4.61 47.14 -5.40
CA LYS A 182 -3.99 46.90 -4.08
C LYS A 182 -2.99 45.75 -4.14
N GLU A 183 -1.78 46.01 -3.63
CA GLU A 183 -0.70 45.07 -3.33
C GLU A 183 -1.19 43.77 -2.67
N GLY A 184 -0.64 42.65 -3.13
CA GLY A 184 -0.87 41.34 -2.55
C GLY A 184 -0.41 40.20 -3.45
N ASP A 185 0.85 39.77 -3.27
CA ASP A 185 1.38 38.43 -3.55
C ASP A 185 0.84 37.73 -4.83
N SER A 186 1.48 38.03 -5.97
CA SER A 186 1.09 37.47 -7.26
C SER A 186 1.32 35.95 -7.30
N THR A 187 0.22 35.21 -7.29
CA THR A 187 0.03 33.92 -7.98
C THR A 187 1.01 33.72 -9.15
N LEU A 188 2.14 33.06 -8.88
CA LEU A 188 3.24 32.86 -9.82
C LEU A 188 2.77 32.09 -11.07
N LYS A 189 2.79 32.77 -12.22
CA LYS A 189 2.35 32.27 -13.53
C LYS A 189 3.12 31.00 -13.94
N LYS A 190 2.40 29.96 -14.36
CA LYS A 190 3.00 28.74 -14.96
C LYS A 190 3.41 29.03 -16.41
N CYS A 191 4.53 28.47 -16.86
CA CYS A 191 4.97 28.58 -18.25
C CYS A 191 3.92 27.99 -19.20
N SER A 192 3.55 28.70 -20.26
CA SER A 192 2.49 28.28 -21.20
C SER A 192 2.87 27.05 -22.03
N GLN A 193 4.17 26.77 -22.20
CA GLN A 193 4.69 25.64 -22.97
C GLN A 193 4.70 24.35 -22.17
N CYS A 194 5.49 24.30 -21.09
CA CYS A 194 5.70 23.09 -20.31
C CYS A 194 4.74 22.96 -19.13
N LYS A 195 4.01 24.02 -18.77
CA LYS A 195 3.12 24.11 -17.58
C LYS A 195 3.78 23.73 -16.24
N SER A 196 5.10 23.52 -16.21
CA SER A 196 5.87 23.11 -15.04
C SER A 196 6.55 24.33 -14.40
N ARG A 197 6.33 24.49 -13.10
CA ARG A 197 7.05 25.47 -12.27
C ARG A 197 8.40 24.91 -11.83
N THR A 198 8.43 23.62 -11.48
CA THR A 198 9.59 22.92 -10.96
C THR A 198 10.79 22.98 -11.90
N LEU A 199 10.56 22.87 -13.21
CA LEU A 199 11.63 22.97 -14.21
C LEU A 199 12.26 24.36 -14.27
N HIS A 200 11.45 25.41 -14.28
CA HIS A 200 11.92 26.80 -14.35
C HIS A 200 12.59 27.22 -13.03
N THR A 201 12.08 26.77 -11.88
CA THR A 201 12.74 26.96 -10.59
C THR A 201 14.08 26.23 -10.50
N ALA A 202 14.16 24.97 -10.96
CA ALA A 202 15.40 24.19 -10.91
C ALA A 202 16.52 24.81 -11.76
N LEU A 203 16.16 25.48 -12.85
CA LEU A 203 17.10 26.13 -13.78
C LEU A 203 17.26 27.64 -13.55
N LYS A 204 16.56 28.21 -12.55
CA LYS A 204 16.52 29.65 -12.27
C LYS A 204 16.14 30.50 -13.50
N LEU A 205 15.17 30.03 -14.29
CA LEU A 205 14.67 30.69 -15.50
C LEU A 205 13.31 31.35 -15.26
N GLU A 206 13.00 32.40 -16.02
CA GLU A 206 11.67 33.02 -16.01
C GLU A 206 10.59 32.06 -16.53
N HIS A 207 9.35 32.20 -16.02
CA HIS A 207 8.24 31.29 -16.32
C HIS A 207 7.51 31.64 -17.64
N ASN A 208 8.26 31.87 -18.71
CA ASN A 208 7.73 32.21 -20.02
C ASN A 208 8.14 31.17 -21.09
N LYS A 209 7.47 31.20 -22.25
CA LYS A 209 7.74 30.26 -23.35
C LYS A 209 9.08 30.56 -24.05
N THR A 210 9.52 31.81 -24.07
CA THR A 210 10.71 32.25 -24.82
C THR A 210 12.00 31.70 -24.22
N VAL A 211 12.09 31.61 -22.89
CA VAL A 211 13.27 31.02 -22.21
C VAL A 211 13.06 29.56 -21.79
N CYS A 212 11.98 28.93 -22.25
CA CYS A 212 11.68 27.54 -21.87
C CYS A 212 12.62 26.57 -22.60
N PRO A 213 13.36 25.69 -21.89
CA PRO A 213 14.23 24.69 -22.52
C PRO A 213 13.48 23.72 -23.44
N LEU A 214 12.16 23.59 -23.25
CA LEU A 214 11.29 22.70 -24.03
C LEU A 214 10.50 23.44 -25.12
N ALA A 215 10.86 24.69 -25.44
CA ALA A 215 10.17 25.51 -26.45
C ALA A 215 10.19 24.88 -27.85
N GLY A 216 11.25 24.12 -28.19
CA GLY A 216 11.41 23.42 -29.47
C GLY A 216 10.61 22.12 -29.61
N HIS A 217 9.94 21.66 -28.56
CA HIS A 217 9.17 20.41 -28.58
C HIS A 217 7.66 20.63 -28.56
N ALA A 218 6.89 19.64 -29.02
CA ALA A 218 5.44 19.71 -29.01
C ALA A 218 4.90 19.94 -27.60
N GLY A 219 3.92 20.85 -27.46
CA GLY A 219 3.40 21.26 -26.15
C GLY A 219 2.73 20.14 -25.35
N SER A 220 2.27 19.06 -25.98
CA SER A 220 1.76 17.86 -25.30
C SER A 220 2.89 17.05 -24.66
N TRP A 221 4.00 16.88 -25.38
CA TRP A 221 5.20 16.23 -24.90
C TRP A 221 5.88 17.06 -23.79
N ALA A 222 6.07 18.36 -24.02
CA ALA A 222 6.76 19.26 -23.10
C ALA A 222 6.11 19.30 -21.70
N LYS A 223 4.78 19.14 -21.61
CA LYS A 223 4.04 19.09 -20.34
C LYS A 223 4.39 17.87 -19.49
N VAL A 224 4.50 16.71 -20.13
CA VAL A 224 4.75 15.45 -19.44
C VAL A 224 6.26 15.25 -19.21
N ALA A 225 7.09 15.73 -20.14
CA ALA A 225 8.55 15.63 -20.04
C ALA A 225 9.14 16.57 -18.98
N ALA A 226 8.53 17.72 -18.71
CA ALA A 226 9.10 18.73 -17.82
C ALA A 226 9.36 18.28 -16.39
N GLU A 227 8.55 17.35 -15.86
CA GLU A 227 8.73 16.83 -14.50
C GLU A 227 9.88 15.82 -14.43
N ARG A 228 10.04 15.00 -15.48
CA ARG A 228 11.18 14.09 -15.64
C ARG A 228 12.49 14.85 -15.84
N VAL A 229 12.49 15.88 -16.68
CA VAL A 229 13.66 16.74 -16.90
C VAL A 229 14.02 17.51 -15.62
N ALA A 230 13.04 18.06 -14.90
CA ALA A 230 13.30 18.76 -13.64
C ALA A 230 13.93 17.84 -12.59
N THR A 231 13.45 16.60 -12.49
CA THR A 231 13.99 15.60 -11.56
C THR A 231 15.43 15.22 -11.93
N ALA A 232 15.70 14.99 -13.22
CA ALA A 232 17.04 14.64 -13.70
C ALA A 232 18.04 15.80 -13.54
N VAL A 233 17.62 17.04 -13.75
CA VAL A 233 18.43 18.25 -13.51
C VAL A 233 18.76 18.42 -12.02
N LEU A 234 17.79 18.18 -11.13
CA LEU A 234 18.03 18.25 -9.69
C LEU A 234 18.95 17.13 -9.19
N ALA A 235 18.89 15.95 -9.82
CA ALA A 235 19.74 14.81 -9.51
C ALA A 235 21.18 14.96 -10.04
N ASN A 236 21.38 15.64 -11.18
CA ASN A 236 22.68 15.83 -11.82
C ASN A 236 22.92 17.29 -12.22
N LYS A 237 23.34 18.11 -11.25
CA LYS A 237 23.52 19.57 -11.42
C LYS A 237 24.62 19.99 -12.40
N GLU A 238 25.55 19.09 -12.73
CA GLU A 238 26.71 19.37 -13.60
C GLU A 238 26.46 18.98 -15.08
N ARG A 239 25.39 18.22 -15.37
CA ARG A 239 25.10 17.80 -16.75
C ARG A 239 24.42 18.93 -17.53
N PRO A 240 24.79 19.14 -18.82
CA PRO A 240 24.09 20.07 -19.70
C PRO A 240 22.61 19.69 -19.85
N VAL A 241 21.72 20.68 -19.69
CA VAL A 241 20.26 20.47 -19.77
C VAL A 241 19.83 19.91 -21.12
N GLY A 242 20.54 20.28 -22.21
CA GLY A 242 20.28 19.76 -23.55
C GLY A 242 20.44 18.24 -23.65
N ASP A 243 21.44 17.66 -22.98
CA ASP A 243 21.68 16.21 -22.99
C ASP A 243 20.60 15.45 -22.22
N ILE A 244 20.15 16.03 -21.10
CA ILE A 244 19.06 15.48 -20.29
C ILE A 244 17.75 15.50 -21.08
N ILE A 245 17.47 16.59 -21.82
CA ILE A 245 16.27 16.69 -22.67
C ILE A 245 16.31 15.66 -23.79
N LYS A 246 17.47 15.47 -24.43
CA LYS A 246 17.67 14.48 -25.49
C LYS A 246 17.46 13.05 -24.97
N GLU A 247 18.04 12.71 -23.81
CA GLU A 247 17.85 11.41 -23.17
C GLU A 247 16.37 11.13 -22.84
N VAL A 248 15.65 12.13 -22.33
CA VAL A 248 14.21 12.01 -22.03
C VAL A 248 13.38 11.88 -23.32
N ALA A 249 13.80 12.51 -24.41
CA ALA A 249 13.16 12.37 -25.72
C ALA A 249 13.42 11.02 -26.38
N ASP A 250 14.65 10.51 -26.28
CA ASP A 250 15.06 9.23 -26.87
C ASP A 250 14.39 8.04 -26.15
N ASN A 251 14.24 8.14 -24.83
CA ASN A 251 13.52 7.15 -24.01
C ASN A 251 12.01 7.39 -23.96
N TRP A 252 11.47 8.22 -24.85
CA TRP A 252 10.03 8.48 -24.88
C TRP A 252 9.29 7.29 -25.47
N PRO A 253 8.22 6.79 -24.81
CA PRO A 253 7.44 5.68 -25.35
C PRO A 253 6.87 6.07 -26.72
N LYS A 254 7.36 5.42 -27.78
CA LYS A 254 6.77 5.52 -29.11
C LYS A 254 5.40 4.86 -29.03
N LYS A 255 4.34 5.61 -29.33
CA LYS A 255 3.00 5.04 -29.46
C LYS A 255 3.07 4.00 -30.59
N SER A 256 2.90 2.73 -30.24
CA SER A 256 2.47 1.67 -31.17
C SER A 256 1.05 1.95 -31.65
#